data_AF-A0A1I8GSX0-F1
#
_entry.id   AF-A0A1I8GSX0-F1
#
_cell.length_a   1.000
_cell.length_b   1.000
_cell.length_c   1.000
_cell.angle_alpha   90.00
_cell.angle_beta   90.00
_cell.angle_gamma   90.00
#
_symmetry.space_group_name_H-M   'P 1'
#
loop_
_entity.id
_entity.type
_entity.pdbx_description
1 polymer ?
#
loop_
_entity_poly.entity_id
_entity_poly.type
_entity_poly.pdbx_seq_one_letter_code
_entity_poly.pdbx_strand_id
1 'polypeptide(L)'
;MLPLLCSRAYAASRGIGHLFKNFRQRPHRNPRVIPHPKVKAFRVREWHKRDPDAVAIFESRWASYEMQLNALQQAFYYELHGRLLLPGERASDGLHKLGSQEDQLADSAETKRQVDEAERINADWNARSAELRVDEMRRQLDELRNEHDRLQLDSELADQAAVLSFQARLKRDLEQAGDFIDESNLDAKIEAILDSPIVDFNFAIDPAGNMIRGVVGSAADSVPEPPEPPSPDELSVRV
;
A
#
# COMPACT_ATOMS: atom_id res chain seq x y z
N MET A 1 52.67 -11.09 -13.31
CA MET A 1 51.32 -11.35 -13.85
C MET A 1 50.55 -12.16 -12.82
N LEU A 2 49.41 -11.61 -12.37
CA LEU A 2 48.27 -12.26 -11.70
C LEU A 2 48.47 -12.92 -10.31
N PRO A 3 47.46 -12.85 -9.43
CA PRO A 3 47.64 -12.44 -8.03
C PRO A 3 46.96 -13.36 -7.00
N LEU A 4 47.25 -13.10 -5.71
CA LEU A 4 46.29 -13.10 -4.58
C LEU A 4 45.19 -14.19 -4.58
N LEU A 5 45.51 -15.38 -4.05
CA LEU A 5 44.50 -16.37 -3.62
C LEU A 5 44.73 -16.81 -2.16
N CYS A 6 44.93 -15.84 -1.27
CA CYS A 6 44.97 -16.11 0.17
C CYS A 6 44.38 -14.94 0.97
N SER A 7 43.12 -14.56 0.71
CA SER A 7 42.37 -13.64 1.58
C SER A 7 40.84 -13.77 1.50
N ARG A 8 40.29 -14.96 1.17
CA ARG A 8 38.83 -15.13 1.02
C ARG A 8 38.19 -16.20 1.91
N ALA A 9 38.82 -16.53 3.04
CA ALA A 9 38.27 -17.47 4.04
C ALA A 9 38.28 -16.90 5.48
N TYR A 10 38.14 -15.58 5.66
CA TYR A 10 38.16 -14.97 7.00
C TYR A 10 37.01 -13.96 7.27
N ALA A 11 35.88 -14.07 6.58
CA ALA A 11 34.76 -13.12 6.75
C ALA A 11 33.37 -13.76 6.65
N ALA A 12 33.17 -14.99 7.16
CA ALA A 12 31.86 -15.65 7.10
C ALA A 12 31.43 -16.40 8.39
N SER A 13 32.07 -16.14 9.55
CA SER A 13 31.70 -16.79 10.83
C SER A 13 31.27 -15.83 11.94
N ARG A 14 31.11 -14.53 11.65
CA ARG A 14 30.70 -13.51 12.65
C ARG A 14 29.39 -12.79 12.29
N GLY A 15 28.43 -13.49 11.68
CA GLY A 15 27.18 -12.88 11.19
C GLY A 15 25.87 -13.50 11.66
N ILE A 16 25.86 -14.54 12.51
CA ILE A 16 24.61 -15.26 12.88
C ILE A 16 24.46 -15.44 14.41
N GLY A 17 25.44 -14.99 15.21
CA GLY A 17 25.43 -15.14 16.67
C GLY A 17 24.61 -14.10 17.44
N HIS A 18 24.00 -13.11 16.76
CA HIS A 18 23.33 -11.98 17.43
C HIS A 18 21.81 -11.91 17.23
N LEU A 19 21.24 -12.75 16.37
CA LEU A 19 19.80 -12.78 16.08
C LEU A 19 19.00 -13.77 16.95
N PHE A 20 19.67 -14.61 17.77
CA PHE A 20 19.01 -15.58 18.66
C PHE A 20 19.16 -15.27 20.16
N LYS A 21 19.62 -14.07 20.53
CA LYS A 21 19.84 -13.71 21.95
C LYS A 21 18.58 -13.26 22.71
N ASN A 22 17.43 -13.12 22.05
CA ASN A 22 16.23 -12.54 22.67
C ASN A 22 15.08 -13.52 22.98
N PHE A 23 15.25 -14.84 22.85
CA PHE A 23 14.15 -15.82 23.02
C PHE A 23 14.36 -16.93 24.04
N ARG A 24 15.24 -16.75 25.02
CA ARG A 24 15.25 -17.65 26.19
C ARG A 24 15.42 -16.89 27.50
N GLN A 25 14.51 -15.95 27.77
CA GLN A 25 14.09 -15.78 29.16
C GLN A 25 13.48 -17.11 29.57
N ARG A 26 14.30 -18.02 30.12
CA ARG A 26 13.76 -19.24 30.71
C ARG A 26 12.73 -18.80 31.74
N PRO A 27 11.49 -19.32 31.70
CA PRO A 27 10.53 -18.97 32.73
C PRO A 27 11.18 -19.30 34.09
N HIS A 28 11.23 -18.33 35.00
CA HIS A 28 11.88 -18.49 36.33
C HIS A 28 11.24 -19.63 37.14
N ARG A 29 10.06 -20.09 36.75
CA ARG A 29 9.33 -21.22 37.35
C ARG A 29 9.00 -22.25 36.27
N ASN A 30 8.98 -23.52 36.66
CA ASN A 30 8.59 -24.58 35.74
C ASN A 30 7.12 -24.39 35.32
N PRO A 31 6.82 -24.30 34.00
CA PRO A 31 5.46 -24.22 33.50
C PRO A 31 4.69 -25.51 33.79
N ARG A 32 3.35 -25.41 33.87
CA ARG A 32 2.45 -26.54 34.21
C ARG A 32 2.52 -27.73 33.23
N VAL A 33 3.05 -27.51 32.02
CA VAL A 33 3.20 -28.54 30.96
C VAL A 33 4.36 -29.50 31.26
N ILE A 34 5.37 -29.06 32.03
CA ILE A 34 6.51 -29.91 32.37
C ILE A 34 6.15 -30.76 33.59
N PRO A 35 6.27 -32.09 33.53
CA PRO A 35 5.98 -32.94 34.67
C PRO A 35 6.94 -32.63 35.83
N HIS A 36 6.45 -32.81 37.06
CA HIS A 36 7.30 -32.66 38.23
C HIS A 36 8.47 -33.66 38.19
N PRO A 37 9.69 -33.26 38.63
CA PRO A 37 10.81 -34.18 38.72
C PRO A 37 10.45 -35.40 39.57
N LYS A 38 10.84 -36.60 39.13
CA LYS A 38 10.53 -37.87 39.83
C LYS A 38 10.95 -37.86 41.31
N VAL A 39 12.05 -37.17 41.62
CA VAL A 39 12.56 -37.00 42.99
C VAL A 39 11.61 -36.18 43.89
N LYS A 40 10.84 -35.25 43.30
CA LYS A 40 9.87 -34.42 44.02
C LYS A 40 8.44 -34.99 43.96
N ALA A 41 8.17 -35.95 43.08
CA ALA A 41 6.84 -36.53 42.91
C ALA A 41 6.31 -37.18 44.19
N PHE A 42 7.20 -37.76 45.00
CA PHE A 42 6.84 -38.44 46.24
C PHE A 42 7.35 -37.73 47.50
N ARG A 43 8.00 -36.56 47.36
CA ARG A 43 8.54 -35.83 48.50
C ARG A 43 7.43 -35.00 49.15
N VAL A 44 6.96 -35.47 50.30
CA VAL A 44 6.05 -34.69 51.16
C VAL A 44 6.87 -33.72 52.00
N ARG A 45 6.42 -32.46 52.10
CA ARG A 45 7.06 -31.49 52.99
C ARG A 45 6.69 -31.84 54.43
N GLU A 46 7.69 -32.17 55.23
CA GLU A 46 7.51 -32.35 56.67
C GLU A 46 7.50 -31.00 57.38
N TRP A 47 6.65 -30.88 58.40
CA TRP A 47 6.58 -29.70 59.23
C TRP A 47 7.74 -29.71 60.23
N HIS A 48 8.47 -28.60 60.31
CA HIS A 48 9.48 -28.45 61.35
C HIS A 48 8.80 -28.38 62.71
N LYS A 49 9.36 -29.08 63.71
CA LYS A 49 8.92 -28.96 65.10
C LYS A 49 9.11 -27.52 65.55
N ARG A 50 8.06 -26.91 66.08
CA ARG A 50 8.08 -25.54 66.59
C ARG A 50 7.91 -25.57 68.10
N ASP A 51 8.70 -24.75 68.78
CA ASP A 51 8.56 -24.58 70.23
C ASP A 51 7.30 -23.75 70.52
N PRO A 52 6.39 -24.25 71.38
CA PRO A 52 5.09 -23.61 71.58
C PRO A 52 5.22 -22.19 72.15
N ASP A 53 6.18 -21.97 73.05
CA ASP A 53 6.39 -20.66 73.68
C ASP A 53 6.89 -19.61 72.68
N ALA A 54 7.81 -20.02 71.78
CA ALA A 54 8.32 -19.15 70.74
C ALA A 54 7.22 -18.78 69.72
N VAL A 55 6.32 -19.72 69.41
CA VAL A 55 5.17 -19.48 68.53
C VAL A 55 4.20 -18.49 69.16
N ALA A 56 3.86 -18.63 70.44
CA ALA A 56 2.96 -17.70 71.13
C ALA A 56 3.52 -16.26 71.17
N ILE A 57 4.83 -16.11 71.43
CA ILE A 57 5.51 -14.81 71.39
C ILE A 57 5.52 -14.25 69.96
N PHE A 58 5.76 -15.10 68.96
CA PHE A 58 5.74 -14.68 67.56
C PHE A 58 4.35 -14.20 67.13
N GLU A 59 3.30 -14.96 67.45
CA GLU A 59 1.91 -14.64 67.08
C GLU A 59 1.44 -13.35 67.74
N SER A 60 1.71 -13.16 69.02
CA SER A 60 1.36 -11.91 69.73
C SER A 60 2.07 -10.68 69.16
N ARG A 61 3.36 -10.80 68.81
CA ARG A 61 4.12 -9.73 68.14
C ARG A 61 3.63 -9.48 66.71
N TRP A 62 3.31 -10.54 65.97
CA TRP A 62 2.79 -10.44 64.62
C TRP A 62 1.44 -9.73 64.60
N ALA A 63 0.53 -10.09 65.51
CA ALA A 63 -0.77 -9.43 65.65
C ALA A 63 -0.62 -7.94 65.97
N SER A 64 0.31 -7.59 66.87
CA SER A 64 0.61 -6.18 67.20
C SER A 64 1.16 -5.41 66.00
N TYR A 65 2.07 -6.04 65.24
CA TYR A 65 2.65 -5.45 64.03
C TYR A 65 1.61 -5.26 62.92
N GLU A 66 0.79 -6.27 62.67
CA GLU A 66 -0.26 -6.24 61.65
C GLU A 66 -1.31 -5.16 61.98
N MET A 67 -1.67 -5.02 63.26
CA MET A 67 -2.55 -3.94 63.72
C MET A 67 -1.96 -2.56 63.41
N GLN A 68 -0.68 -2.33 63.73
CA GLN A 68 0.00 -1.06 63.45
C GLN A 68 0.11 -0.79 61.94
N LEU A 69 0.42 -1.81 61.15
CA LEU A 69 0.52 -1.69 59.69
C LEU A 69 -0.84 -1.33 59.07
N ASN A 70 -1.90 -2.00 59.50
CA ASN A 70 -3.26 -1.72 59.03
C ASN A 70 -3.70 -0.29 59.40
N ALA A 71 -3.35 0.18 60.60
CA ALA A 71 -3.62 1.57 60.99
C ALA A 71 -2.92 2.59 60.08
N LEU A 72 -1.65 2.34 59.72
CA LEU A 72 -0.91 3.18 58.78
C LEU A 72 -1.52 3.13 57.37
N GLN A 73 -1.88 1.95 56.88
CA GLN A 73 -2.54 1.80 55.58
C GLN A 73 -3.87 2.55 55.52
N GLN A 74 -4.67 2.47 56.58
CA GLN A 74 -5.92 3.23 56.69
C GLN A 74 -5.65 4.74 56.69
N ALA A 75 -4.66 5.22 57.43
CA ALA A 75 -4.29 6.64 57.44
C ALA A 75 -3.91 7.12 56.03
N PHE A 76 -3.07 6.38 55.30
CA PHE A 76 -2.72 6.71 53.92
C PHE A 76 -3.92 6.64 52.98
N TYR A 77 -4.82 5.67 53.16
CA TYR A 77 -6.04 5.59 52.39
C TYR A 77 -6.91 6.84 52.60
N TYR A 78 -7.09 7.30 53.83
CA TYR A 78 -7.81 8.56 54.12
C TYR A 78 -7.12 9.79 53.54
N GLU A 79 -5.79 9.86 53.57
CA GLU A 79 -5.06 10.97 52.94
C GLU A 79 -5.23 10.99 51.42
N LEU A 80 -5.08 9.83 50.76
CA LEU A 80 -5.22 9.70 49.32
C LEU A 80 -6.66 9.94 48.89
N HIS A 81 -7.64 9.34 49.56
CA HIS A 81 -9.05 9.58 49.27
C HIS A 81 -9.47 11.02 49.60
N GLY A 82 -8.95 11.62 50.67
CA GLY A 82 -9.15 13.03 50.95
C GLY A 82 -8.53 13.97 49.90
N ARG A 83 -7.46 13.54 49.21
CA ARG A 83 -6.87 14.28 48.07
C ARG A 83 -7.61 14.04 46.76
N LEU A 84 -8.15 12.84 46.55
CA LEU A 84 -8.65 12.41 45.23
C LEU A 84 -10.18 12.47 45.10
N LEU A 85 -10.94 12.20 46.17
CA LEU A 85 -12.41 12.12 46.16
C LEU A 85 -13.12 13.34 46.75
N LEU A 86 -12.43 14.17 47.54
CA LEU A 86 -12.95 15.46 48.02
C LEU A 86 -12.12 16.60 47.43
N PRO A 87 -12.30 16.93 46.13
CA PRO A 87 -11.66 18.10 45.53
C PRO A 87 -12.08 19.42 46.19
N GLY A 88 -13.08 19.42 47.09
CA GLY A 88 -13.61 20.61 47.73
C GLY A 88 -12.94 21.00 49.05
N GLU A 89 -12.50 20.05 49.88
CA GLU A 89 -12.09 20.34 51.27
C GLU A 89 -10.56 20.42 51.46
N ARG A 90 -9.76 19.93 50.51
CA ARG A 90 -8.29 20.12 50.49
C ARG A 90 -7.76 20.88 49.27
N ALA A 91 -8.61 21.19 48.29
CA ALA A 91 -8.31 22.30 47.37
C ALA A 91 -8.62 23.67 48.01
N SER A 92 -9.38 23.69 49.11
CA SER A 92 -9.61 24.89 49.95
C SER A 92 -8.44 25.16 50.91
N ASP A 93 -7.73 24.13 51.36
CA ASP A 93 -6.54 24.28 52.22
C ASP A 93 -5.23 24.29 51.41
N GLY A 94 -5.34 24.65 50.13
CA GLY A 94 -4.24 25.22 49.36
C GLY A 94 -4.21 26.72 49.64
N LEU A 95 -3.30 27.12 50.52
CA LEU A 95 -2.92 28.47 50.97
C LEU A 95 -2.51 29.47 49.84
N HIS A 96 -3.06 29.33 48.63
CA HIS A 96 -2.78 30.15 47.44
C HIS A 96 -4.02 30.56 46.63
N LYS A 97 -5.24 30.42 47.16
CA LYS A 97 -6.44 31.06 46.57
C LYS A 97 -7.04 32.11 47.51
N LEU A 98 -6.24 33.13 47.83
CA LEU A 98 -6.74 34.41 48.32
C LEU A 98 -7.04 35.32 47.12
N GLY A 99 -8.03 34.94 46.32
CA GLY A 99 -8.71 35.86 45.42
C GLY A 99 -10.14 35.95 45.91
N SER A 100 -10.65 37.16 46.13
CA SER A 100 -12.05 37.42 46.48
C SER A 100 -12.96 36.71 45.47
N GLN A 101 -14.19 36.36 45.86
CA GLN A 101 -15.18 35.82 44.93
C GLN A 101 -15.37 36.73 43.70
N GLU A 102 -15.14 38.02 43.87
CA GLU A 102 -15.11 39.04 42.82
C GLU A 102 -13.94 38.88 41.85
N ASP A 103 -12.74 38.51 42.34
CA ASP A 103 -11.56 38.28 41.49
C ASP A 103 -11.76 37.05 40.61
N GLN A 104 -12.37 35.97 41.15
CA GLN A 104 -12.70 34.78 40.36
C GLN A 104 -13.76 35.07 39.29
N LEU A 105 -14.73 35.95 39.60
CA LEU A 105 -15.74 36.39 38.63
C LEU A 105 -15.12 37.30 37.56
N ALA A 106 -14.20 38.19 37.93
CA ALA A 106 -13.46 39.04 37.00
C ALA A 106 -12.58 38.21 36.06
N ASP A 107 -11.80 37.26 36.59
CA ASP A 107 -11.01 36.32 35.81
C ASP A 107 -11.90 35.51 34.84
N SER A 108 -13.08 35.08 35.31
CA SER A 108 -14.05 34.37 34.45
C SER A 108 -14.63 35.25 33.34
N ALA A 109 -14.75 36.56 33.56
CA ALA A 109 -15.25 37.50 32.56
C ALA A 109 -14.17 37.87 31.53
N GLU A 110 -12.92 38.04 31.97
CA GLU A 110 -11.78 38.27 31.09
C GLU A 110 -11.49 37.04 30.22
N THR A 111 -11.50 35.85 30.80
CA THR A 111 -11.34 34.59 30.06
C THR A 111 -12.46 34.39 29.04
N LYS A 112 -13.72 34.69 29.39
CA LYS A 112 -14.83 34.66 28.41
C LYS A 112 -14.59 35.58 27.23
N ARG A 113 -14.16 36.84 27.48
CA ARG A 113 -13.85 37.78 26.40
C ARG A 113 -12.74 37.27 25.48
N GLN A 114 -11.69 36.67 26.05
CA GLN A 114 -10.60 36.08 25.27
C GLN A 114 -11.05 34.89 24.44
N VAL A 115 -11.93 34.04 24.98
CA VAL A 115 -12.53 32.92 24.25
C VAL A 115 -13.41 33.43 23.11
N ASP A 116 -14.29 34.40 23.37
CA ASP A 116 -15.17 34.99 22.36
C ASP A 116 -14.38 35.65 21.22
N GLU A 117 -13.28 36.34 21.54
CA GLU A 117 -12.38 36.92 20.54
C GLU A 117 -11.67 35.85 19.70
N ALA A 118 -11.17 34.78 20.35
CA ALA A 118 -10.56 33.66 19.67
C ALA A 118 -11.55 32.92 18.75
N GLU A 119 -12.79 32.73 19.21
CA GLU A 119 -13.86 32.14 18.41
C GLU A 119 -14.19 33.00 17.19
N ARG A 120 -14.24 34.33 17.34
CA ARG A 120 -14.47 35.22 16.19
C ARG A 120 -13.35 35.15 15.17
N ILE A 121 -12.10 35.18 15.62
CA ILE A 121 -10.93 35.05 14.73
C ILE A 121 -10.95 33.70 14.01
N ASN A 122 -11.31 32.62 14.71
CA ASN A 122 -11.42 31.30 14.13
C ASN A 122 -12.55 31.23 13.09
N ALA A 123 -13.71 31.82 13.39
CA ALA A 123 -14.82 31.91 12.44
C ALA A 123 -14.43 32.66 11.17
N ASP A 124 -13.77 33.81 11.30
CA ASP A 124 -13.28 34.61 10.16
C ASP A 124 -12.25 33.84 9.33
N TRP A 125 -11.34 33.12 10.00
CA TRP A 125 -10.35 32.28 9.32
C TRP A 125 -11.00 31.10 8.60
N ASN A 126 -12.00 30.46 9.20
CA ASN A 126 -12.74 29.37 8.58
C ASN A 126 -13.54 29.85 7.35
N ALA A 127 -14.15 31.03 7.43
CA ALA A 127 -14.87 31.62 6.30
C ALA A 127 -13.93 31.87 5.10
N ARG A 128 -12.79 32.54 5.32
CA ARG A 128 -11.77 32.75 4.28
C ARG A 128 -11.22 31.43 3.72
N SER A 129 -10.96 30.46 4.59
CA SER A 129 -10.46 29.14 4.17
C SER A 129 -11.50 28.37 3.35
N ALA A 130 -12.80 28.55 3.65
CA ALA A 130 -13.87 27.94 2.88
C ALA A 130 -13.98 28.53 1.47
N GLU A 131 -13.86 29.86 1.33
CA GLU A 131 -13.85 30.54 0.03
C GLU A 131 -12.71 30.03 -0.86
N LEU A 132 -11.48 30.00 -0.33
CA LEU A 132 -10.31 29.47 -1.06
C LEU A 132 -10.50 28.01 -1.48
N ARG A 133 -11.12 27.19 -0.62
CA ARG A 133 -11.41 25.79 -0.94
C ARG A 133 -12.43 25.66 -2.08
N VAL A 134 -13.45 26.50 -2.09
CA VAL A 134 -14.47 26.49 -3.16
C VAL A 134 -13.85 26.89 -4.49
N ASP A 135 -12.99 27.91 -4.50
CA ASP A 135 -12.33 28.36 -5.73
C ASP A 135 -11.37 27.29 -6.27
N GLU A 136 -10.60 26.64 -5.41
CA GLU A 136 -9.74 25.52 -5.81
C GLU A 136 -10.55 24.33 -6.34
N MET A 137 -11.65 23.96 -5.67
CA MET A 137 -12.51 22.88 -6.16
C MET A 137 -13.15 23.21 -7.51
N ARG A 138 -13.53 24.48 -7.76
CA ARG A 138 -14.05 24.89 -9.07
C ARG A 138 -13.00 24.73 -10.15
N ARG A 139 -11.78 25.19 -9.89
CA ARG A 139 -10.66 25.05 -10.82
C ARG A 139 -10.36 23.58 -11.14
N GLN A 140 -10.28 22.72 -10.12
CA GLN A 140 -10.06 21.29 -10.31
C GLN A 140 -11.19 20.63 -11.11
N LEU A 141 -12.43 21.04 -10.87
CA LEU A 141 -13.59 20.52 -11.60
C LEU A 141 -13.55 20.93 -13.08
N ASP A 142 -13.12 22.16 -13.38
CA ASP A 142 -12.95 22.62 -14.76
C ASP A 142 -11.76 21.92 -15.46
N GLU A 143 -10.66 21.68 -14.75
CA GLU A 143 -9.53 20.87 -15.24
C GLU A 143 -9.99 19.44 -15.60
N LEU A 144 -10.73 18.78 -14.71
CA LEU A 144 -11.27 17.44 -14.94
C LEU A 144 -12.27 17.38 -16.10
N ARG A 145 -13.11 18.41 -16.27
CA ARG A 145 -14.02 18.51 -17.43
C ARG A 145 -13.24 18.59 -18.73
N ASN A 146 -12.22 19.45 -18.79
CA ASN A 146 -11.39 19.59 -19.99
C ASN A 146 -10.63 18.29 -20.32
N GLU A 147 -10.14 17.57 -19.31
CA GLU A 147 -9.51 16.25 -19.50
C GLU A 147 -10.50 15.22 -20.01
N HIS A 148 -11.70 15.17 -19.42
CA HIS A 148 -12.75 14.26 -19.85
C HIS A 148 -13.15 14.53 -21.31
N ASP A 149 -13.37 15.78 -21.69
CA ASP A 149 -13.74 16.14 -23.06
C ASP A 149 -12.64 15.76 -24.07
N ARG A 150 -11.36 15.90 -23.71
CA ARG A 150 -10.23 15.42 -24.53
C ARG A 150 -10.25 13.91 -24.69
N LEU A 151 -10.42 13.18 -23.60
CA LEU A 151 -10.48 11.71 -23.64
C LEU A 151 -11.67 11.21 -24.45
N GLN A 152 -12.81 11.90 -24.39
CA GLN A 152 -13.97 11.58 -25.22
C GLN A 152 -13.66 11.78 -26.71
N LEU A 153 -13.08 12.93 -27.09
CA LEU A 153 -12.68 13.18 -28.49
C LEU A 153 -11.67 12.15 -28.99
N ASP A 154 -10.66 11.82 -28.18
CA ASP A 154 -9.67 10.80 -28.54
C ASP A 154 -10.31 9.42 -28.69
N SER A 155 -11.27 9.07 -27.83
CA SER A 155 -12.02 7.81 -27.94
C SER A 155 -12.88 7.76 -29.20
N GLU A 156 -13.58 8.84 -29.55
CA GLU A 156 -14.40 8.93 -30.76
C GLU A 156 -13.55 8.80 -32.02
N LEU A 157 -12.38 9.45 -32.05
CA LEU A 157 -11.42 9.32 -33.15
C LEU A 157 -10.88 7.89 -33.28
N ALA A 158 -10.56 7.24 -32.16
CA ALA A 158 -10.10 5.86 -32.14
C ALA A 158 -11.19 4.89 -32.63
N ASP A 159 -12.43 5.09 -32.21
CA ASP A 159 -13.58 4.29 -32.65
C ASP A 159 -13.84 4.46 -34.14
N GLN A 160 -13.78 5.70 -34.66
CA GLN A 160 -13.90 5.96 -36.10
C GLN A 160 -12.78 5.27 -36.89
N ALA A 161 -11.53 5.36 -36.43
CA ALA A 161 -10.40 4.68 -37.05
C ALA A 161 -10.59 3.15 -37.07
N ALA A 162 -11.07 2.57 -35.96
CA ALA A 162 -11.36 1.15 -35.86
C ALA A 162 -12.44 0.72 -36.85
N VAL A 163 -13.55 1.47 -36.94
CA VAL A 163 -14.64 1.21 -37.89
C VAL A 163 -14.14 1.28 -39.34
N LEU A 164 -13.35 2.31 -39.69
CA LEU A 164 -12.80 2.45 -41.04
C LEU A 164 -11.85 1.30 -41.41
N SER A 165 -10.98 0.89 -40.48
CA SER A 165 -10.08 -0.25 -40.70
C SER A 165 -10.83 -1.56 -40.88
N PHE A 166 -11.92 -1.75 -40.12
CA PHE A 166 -12.79 -2.92 -40.25
C PHE A 166 -13.54 -2.93 -41.57
N GLN A 167 -14.07 -1.79 -42.01
CA GLN A 167 -14.70 -1.66 -43.32
C GLN A 167 -13.72 -1.93 -44.47
N ALA A 168 -12.49 -1.43 -44.37
CA ALA A 168 -11.45 -1.69 -45.38
C ALA A 168 -11.12 -3.19 -45.45
N ARG A 169 -11.06 -3.87 -44.30
CA ARG A 169 -10.88 -5.33 -44.25
C ARG A 169 -12.06 -6.06 -44.87
N LEU A 170 -13.29 -5.72 -44.49
CA LEU A 170 -14.49 -6.33 -45.07
C LEU A 170 -14.56 -6.17 -46.58
N LYS A 171 -14.17 -5.00 -47.12
CA LYS A 171 -14.11 -4.79 -48.57
C LYS A 171 -13.12 -5.74 -49.25
N ARG A 172 -11.91 -5.88 -48.71
CA ARG A 172 -10.92 -6.86 -49.22
C ARG A 172 -11.44 -8.28 -49.14
N ASP A 173 -12.08 -8.65 -48.03
CA ASP A 173 -12.61 -9.99 -47.83
C ASP A 173 -13.76 -10.28 -48.83
N LEU A 174 -14.60 -9.28 -49.14
CA LEU A 174 -15.66 -9.39 -50.15
C LEU A 174 -15.10 -9.50 -51.59
N GLU A 175 -14.05 -8.72 -51.90
CA GLU A 175 -13.35 -8.81 -53.19
C GLU A 175 -12.74 -10.20 -53.37
N GLN A 176 -12.09 -10.75 -52.34
CA GLN A 176 -11.54 -12.11 -52.34
C GLN A 176 -12.62 -13.18 -52.36
N ALA A 177 -13.77 -12.94 -51.72
CA ALA A 177 -14.86 -13.89 -51.72
C ALA A 177 -15.45 -14.13 -53.11
N GLY A 178 -15.34 -13.15 -54.02
CA GLY A 178 -15.70 -13.34 -55.43
C GLY A 178 -14.84 -14.38 -56.16
N ASP A 179 -13.62 -14.65 -55.66
CA ASP A 179 -12.70 -15.63 -56.23
C ASP A 179 -12.81 -17.03 -55.60
N PHE A 180 -13.73 -17.24 -54.64
CA PHE A 180 -13.94 -18.54 -54.04
C PHE A 180 -14.49 -19.58 -55.03
N ILE A 181 -14.13 -20.84 -54.76
CA ILE A 181 -14.51 -21.98 -55.59
C ILE A 181 -15.83 -22.55 -55.07
N ASP A 182 -16.90 -22.33 -55.81
CA ASP A 182 -18.22 -22.91 -55.57
C ASP A 182 -18.43 -24.19 -56.38
N GLU A 183 -19.48 -24.96 -56.04
CA GLU A 183 -19.87 -26.20 -56.76
C GLU A 183 -20.10 -25.98 -58.26
N SER A 184 -20.52 -24.77 -58.66
CA SER A 184 -20.79 -24.40 -60.04
C SER A 184 -19.55 -24.00 -60.84
N ASN A 185 -18.46 -23.60 -60.19
CA ASN A 185 -17.22 -23.12 -60.81
C ASN A 185 -16.03 -24.09 -60.58
N LEU A 186 -16.29 -25.24 -59.95
CA LEU A 186 -15.27 -26.19 -59.53
C LEU A 186 -14.46 -26.74 -60.71
N ASP A 187 -15.16 -27.29 -61.72
CA ASP A 187 -14.51 -27.94 -62.86
C ASP A 187 -13.69 -26.94 -63.70
N ALA A 188 -14.22 -25.73 -63.91
CA ALA A 188 -13.51 -24.68 -64.64
C ALA A 188 -12.24 -24.19 -63.93
N LYS A 189 -12.28 -24.09 -62.59
CA LYS A 189 -11.09 -23.74 -61.78
C LYS A 189 -10.08 -24.89 -61.72
N ILE A 190 -10.52 -26.16 -61.71
CA ILE A 190 -9.61 -27.31 -61.76
C ILE A 190 -8.82 -27.31 -63.07
N GLU A 191 -9.48 -27.16 -64.21
CA GLU A 191 -8.80 -27.08 -65.51
C GLU A 191 -7.85 -25.87 -65.56
N ALA A 192 -8.28 -24.70 -65.08
CA ALA A 192 -7.41 -23.52 -65.00
C ALA A 192 -6.17 -23.73 -64.11
N ILE A 193 -6.29 -24.49 -63.01
CA ILE A 193 -5.16 -24.83 -62.13
C ILE A 193 -4.22 -25.82 -62.82
N LEU A 194 -4.76 -26.81 -63.53
CA LEU A 194 -3.97 -27.80 -64.26
C LEU A 194 -3.21 -27.19 -65.44
N ASP A 195 -3.81 -26.20 -66.12
CA ASP A 195 -3.17 -25.43 -67.19
C ASP A 195 -2.17 -24.39 -66.66
N SER A 196 -2.39 -23.87 -65.45
CA SER A 196 -1.47 -22.93 -64.84
C SER A 196 -0.14 -23.61 -64.45
N PRO A 197 1.02 -22.96 -64.65
CA PRO A 197 2.27 -23.49 -64.16
C PRO A 197 2.23 -23.61 -62.62
N ILE A 198 2.87 -24.64 -62.08
CA ILE A 198 2.96 -24.89 -60.63
C ILE A 198 3.41 -23.61 -59.94
N VAL A 199 2.57 -23.08 -59.04
CA VAL A 199 2.89 -21.88 -58.25
C VAL A 199 4.05 -22.21 -57.31
N ASP A 200 5.22 -21.61 -57.57
CA ASP A 200 6.42 -21.81 -56.75
C ASP A 200 6.45 -20.84 -55.56
N PHE A 201 6.43 -21.39 -54.36
CA PHE A 201 6.57 -20.65 -53.10
C PHE A 201 8.02 -20.60 -52.60
N ASN A 202 8.98 -21.17 -53.35
CA ASN A 202 10.38 -21.15 -52.97
C ASN A 202 11.00 -19.76 -53.22
N PHE A 203 11.44 -19.14 -52.14
CA PHE A 203 12.24 -17.92 -52.17
C PHE A 203 13.42 -18.01 -51.20
N ALA A 204 14.53 -17.39 -51.57
CA ALA A 204 15.66 -17.15 -50.70
C ALA A 204 15.64 -15.68 -50.24
N ILE A 205 16.12 -15.43 -49.02
CA ILE A 205 16.33 -14.08 -48.50
C ILE A 205 17.83 -13.87 -48.35
N ASP A 206 18.34 -12.84 -49.01
CA ASP A 206 19.73 -12.43 -48.86
C ASP A 206 19.98 -11.81 -47.47
N PRO A 207 21.23 -11.79 -46.98
CA PRO A 207 21.58 -11.07 -45.75
C PRO A 207 21.30 -9.55 -45.81
N ALA A 208 21.09 -8.99 -47.01
CA ALA A 208 20.63 -7.61 -47.21
C ALA A 208 19.09 -7.45 -47.10
N GLY A 209 18.34 -8.54 -46.92
CA GLY A 209 16.89 -8.56 -46.82
C GLY A 209 16.16 -8.63 -48.17
N ASN A 210 16.86 -8.77 -49.29
CA ASN A 210 16.25 -8.88 -50.61
C ASN A 210 15.68 -10.29 -50.83
N MET A 211 14.46 -10.37 -51.37
CA MET A 211 13.78 -11.63 -51.67
C MET A 211 14.09 -12.07 -53.11
N ILE A 212 14.75 -13.22 -53.27
CA ILE A 212 15.06 -13.84 -54.57
C ILE A 212 14.11 -15.03 -54.76
N ARG A 213 13.24 -14.97 -55.77
CA ARG A 213 12.33 -16.08 -56.13
C ARG A 213 12.96 -16.96 -57.21
N GLY A 214 12.74 -18.27 -57.13
CA GLY A 214 13.22 -19.24 -58.12
C GLY A 214 12.57 -19.01 -59.49
N VAL A 215 13.39 -18.94 -60.55
CA VAL A 215 12.90 -18.80 -61.93
C VAL A 215 12.76 -20.20 -62.53
N VAL A 216 11.53 -20.62 -62.83
CA VAL A 216 11.29 -21.75 -63.73
C VAL A 216 10.11 -21.42 -64.66
N GLY A 217 10.39 -21.24 -65.96
CA GLY A 217 9.39 -21.29 -67.05
C GLY A 217 9.04 -19.95 -67.70
N SER A 218 9.53 -19.74 -68.92
CA SER A 218 9.50 -18.54 -69.79
C SER A 218 8.15 -17.89 -70.12
N ALA A 219 8.10 -16.55 -70.11
CA ALA A 219 7.87 -15.66 -71.26
C ALA A 219 7.63 -14.22 -70.75
N ALA A 220 8.12 -13.23 -71.48
CA ALA A 220 8.04 -11.81 -71.11
C ALA A 220 6.60 -11.33 -70.82
N ASP A 221 6.39 -10.58 -69.73
CA ASP A 221 5.69 -9.28 -69.74
C ASP A 221 5.59 -8.61 -68.35
N SER A 222 5.98 -7.33 -68.34
CA SER A 222 5.65 -6.22 -67.41
C SER A 222 5.41 -6.52 -65.92
N VAL A 223 6.40 -6.20 -65.10
CA VAL A 223 6.13 -5.64 -63.77
C VAL A 223 5.53 -4.24 -63.99
N PRO A 224 4.30 -3.92 -63.55
CA PRO A 224 3.88 -2.53 -63.50
C PRO A 224 4.75 -1.85 -62.45
N GLU A 225 5.52 -0.87 -62.90
CA GLU A 225 6.33 -0.01 -62.05
C GLU A 225 5.43 0.55 -60.94
N PRO A 226 5.80 0.42 -59.65
CA PRO A 226 5.02 0.99 -58.57
C PRO A 226 4.92 2.51 -58.77
N PRO A 227 3.75 3.14 -58.54
CA PRO A 227 3.61 4.58 -58.74
C PRO A 227 4.64 5.33 -57.90
N GLU A 228 5.38 6.23 -58.54
CA GLU A 228 6.38 7.08 -57.88
C GLU A 228 5.75 7.81 -56.68
N PRO A 229 6.44 7.88 -55.53
CA PRO A 229 5.97 8.67 -54.41
C PRO A 229 5.87 10.14 -54.83
N PRO A 230 4.83 10.89 -54.39
CA PRO A 230 4.66 12.28 -54.77
C PRO A 230 5.87 13.13 -54.35
N SER A 231 6.31 13.98 -55.27
CA SER A 231 7.39 14.95 -55.07
C SER A 231 7.15 15.79 -53.80
N PRO A 232 8.19 16.10 -53.02
CA PRO A 232 8.08 16.84 -51.76
C PRO A 232 7.45 18.25 -51.88
N ASP A 233 7.27 18.78 -53.09
CA ASP A 233 6.66 20.09 -53.32
C ASP A 233 5.12 20.11 -53.14
N GLU A 234 4.44 18.95 -53.19
CA GLU A 234 2.97 18.88 -53.09
C GLU A 234 2.42 18.81 -51.65
N LEU A 235 3.29 18.59 -50.65
CA LEU A 235 2.89 18.49 -49.24
C LEU A 235 2.77 19.85 -48.52
N SER A 236 3.03 20.96 -49.20
CA SER A 236 3.00 22.31 -48.61
C SER A 236 1.63 23.02 -48.67
N VAL A 237 0.63 22.45 -49.35
CA VAL A 237 -0.66 23.14 -49.61
C VAL A 237 -1.81 22.64 -48.71
N ARG A 238 -1.53 21.76 -47.74
CA ARG A 238 -2.53 21.34 -46.74
C ARG A 238 -2.02 21.47 -45.32
N VAL A 239 -1.96 22.72 -44.85
CA VAL A 239 -2.12 23.12 -43.45
C VAL A 239 -3.01 24.35 -43.43
#